data_AF-A0A348UW41-F1
#
_entry.id   AF-A0A348UW41-F1
#
_cell.length_a   1.000
_cell.length_b   1.000
_cell.length_c   1.000
_cell.angle_alpha   90.00
_cell.angle_beta   90.00
_cell.angle_gamma   90.00
#
_symmetry.space_group_name_H-M   'P 1'
#
loop_
_entity.id
_entity.type
_entity.pdbx_description
1 polymer ?
#
loop_
_entity_poly.entity_id
_entity_poly.type
_entity_poly.pdbx_seq_one_letter_code
_entity_poly.pdbx_strand_id
1 'polypeptide(L)' 'MNDIAIGRKEIMQALRVTSWITIRRWKKYHKLPIRYLPNQKPMIIVSEIKEWLKEYPKR' A
#
# COMPACT_ATOMS: atom_id res chain seq x y z
N MET A 1 6.15 4.41 -16.16
CA MET A 1 5.37 4.78 -14.95
C MET A 1 5.95 3.96 -13.81
N ASN A 2 6.48 4.57 -12.75
CA ASN A 2 7.16 3.81 -11.70
C ASN A 2 6.19 2.83 -11.03
N ASP A 3 6.43 1.53 -11.21
CA ASP A 3 5.64 0.44 -10.62
C ASP A 3 5.81 0.29 -9.11
N ILE A 4 6.57 1.19 -8.47
CA ILE A 4 6.96 1.10 -7.06
C ILE A 4 6.71 2.46 -6.41
N ALA A 5 6.01 2.46 -5.28
CA ALA A 5 5.87 3.62 -4.41
C ALA A 5 6.61 3.37 -3.09
N ILE A 6 7.48 4.30 -2.71
CA ILE A 6 8.40 4.18 -1.58
C ILE A 6 8.12 5.30 -0.56
N GLY A 7 7.96 4.90 0.69
CA GLY A 7 7.71 5.80 1.80
C GLY A 7 6.22 6.08 2.01
N ARG A 8 5.92 6.62 3.18
CA ARG A 8 4.54 6.78 3.64
C ARG A 8 3.72 7.71 2.73
N LYS A 9 4.30 8.85 2.33
CA LYS A 9 3.62 9.85 1.51
C LYS A 9 3.28 9.32 0.11
N GLU A 10 4.23 8.67 -0.55
CA GLU A 10 4.00 8.10 -1.90
C GLU A 10 2.96 6.98 -1.87
N ILE A 11 3.04 6.08 -0.88
CA ILE A 11 2.06 5.00 -0.70
C ILE A 11 0.66 5.57 -0.46
N MET A 12 0.55 6.58 0.40
CA MET A 12 -0.71 7.27 0.68
C MET A 12 -1.29 7.95 -0.56
N GLN A 13 -0.44 8.60 -1.38
CA GLN A 13 -0.86 9.21 -2.64
C GLN A 13 -1.30 8.16 -3.67
N ALA A 14 -0.55 7.06 -3.81
CA ALA A 14 -0.86 5.97 -4.72
C ALA A 14 -2.20 5.30 -4.39
N LEU A 15 -2.51 5.15 -3.10
CA LEU A 15 -3.75 4.56 -2.61
C LEU A 15 -4.87 5.57 -2.38
N ARG A 16 -4.62 6.87 -2.62
CA ARG A 16 -5.55 7.99 -2.34
C ARG A 16 -6.10 7.99 -0.92
N VAL A 17 -5.23 7.74 0.06
CA VAL A 17 -5.56 7.68 1.49
C VAL A 17 -4.89 8.83 2.23
N THR A 18 -5.64 9.52 3.09
CA THR A 18 -5.14 10.68 3.86
C THR A 18 -4.43 10.31 5.16
N SER A 19 -4.56 9.05 5.63
CA SER A 19 -3.97 8.59 6.89
C SER A 19 -3.17 7.29 6.76
N TRP A 20 -1.92 7.32 7.25
CA TRP A 20 -1.09 6.12 7.36
C TRP A 20 -1.69 5.07 8.32
N ILE A 21 -2.55 5.48 9.24
CA ILE A 21 -3.23 4.56 10.16
C ILE A 21 -4.17 3.64 9.37
N THR A 22 -4.86 4.16 8.36
CA THR A 22 -5.72 3.39 7.45
C THR A 22 -4.89 2.33 6.71
N ILE A 23 -3.73 2.72 6.18
CA ILE A 23 -2.78 1.80 5.54
C ILE A 23 -2.34 0.68 6.50
N ARG A 24 -2.02 1.02 7.76
CA ARG A 24 -1.66 0.02 8.79
C ARG A 24 -2.82 -0.92 9.10
N ARG A 25 -4.06 -0.42 9.16
CA ARG A 25 -5.26 -1.24 9.34
C ARG A 25 -5.44 -2.19 8.15
N TRP A 26 -5.28 -1.71 6.92
CA TRP A 26 -5.35 -2.56 5.72
C TRP A 26 -4.28 -3.65 5.72
N LYS A 27 -3.05 -3.32 6.14
CA LYS A 27 -2.00 -4.34 6.34
C LYS A 27 -2.42 -5.40 7.37
N LYS A 28 -2.97 -4.98 8.51
CA LYS A 28 -3.33 -5.87 9.62
C LYS A 28 -4.55 -6.75 9.32
N TYR A 29 -5.63 -6.16 8.80
CA TYR A 29 -6.93 -6.82 8.66
C TYR A 29 -7.16 -7.41 7.28
N HIS A 30 -6.45 -6.93 6.27
CA HIS A 30 -6.72 -7.26 4.88
C HIS A 30 -5.47 -7.65 4.10
N LYS A 31 -4.36 -7.90 4.80
CA LYS A 31 -3.10 -8.43 4.23
C LYS A 31 -2.55 -7.59 3.06
N LEU A 32 -2.70 -6.26 3.13
CA LEU A 32 -2.12 -5.34 2.14
C LEU A 32 -0.61 -5.61 1.94
N PRO A 33 -0.13 -5.82 0.70
CA PRO A 33 1.27 -6.17 0.41
C PRO A 33 2.20 -4.96 0.57
N ILE A 34 2.55 -4.66 1.82
CA ILE A 34 3.56 -3.66 2.17
C ILE A 34 4.86 -4.35 2.54
N ARG A 35 5.90 -4.06 1.77
CA ARG A 35 7.27 -4.48 2.03
C ARG A 35 8.03 -3.37 2.76
N TYR A 36 9.13 -3.73 3.40
CA TYR A 36 10.01 -2.76 4.07
C TYR A 36 11.41 -2.93 3.50
N LEU A 37 12.00 -1.82 3.08
CA LEU A 37 13.39 -1.77 2.66
C LEU A 37 14.32 -1.93 3.87
N PRO A 38 15.62 -2.24 3.67
CA PRO A 38 16.60 -2.35 4.76
C PRO A 38 16.70 -1.11 5.65
N ASN A 39 16.37 0.07 5.10
CA ASN A 39 16.30 1.34 5.82
C ASN A 39 14.96 1.58 6.56
N GLN A 40 14.15 0.53 6.73
CA GLN A 40 12.79 0.55 7.32
C GLN A 40 11.77 1.43 6.58
N LYS A 41 12.08 1.92 5.37
CA LYS A 41 11.08 2.63 4.57
C LYS A 41 10.05 1.64 4.02
N PRO A 42 8.75 1.92 4.17
CA PRO A 42 7.72 1.08 3.58
C PRO A 42 7.76 1.22 2.05
N MET A 43 7.46 0.16 1.34
CA MET A 43 7.42 0.09 -0.11
C MET A 43 6.21 -0.74 -0.53
N ILE A 44 5.55 -0.32 -1.60
CA ILE A 44 4.53 -1.13 -2.28
C ILE A 44 4.88 -1.25 -3.75
N ILE A 45 4.45 -2.36 -4.34
CA ILE A 45 4.47 -2.55 -5.78
C ILE A 45 3.06 -2.24 -6.28
N VAL A 46 2.94 -1.27 -7.19
CA VAL A 46 1.66 -0.74 -7.67
C VAL A 46 0.84 -1.83 -8.39
N SER A 47 1.49 -2.79 -9.07
CA SER A 47 0.80 -3.93 -9.69
C SER A 47 0.16 -4.85 -8.64
N GLU A 48 0.89 -5.27 -7.60
CA GLU A 48 0.35 -6.09 -6.49
C GLU A 48 -0.82 -5.38 -5.79
N ILE A 49 -0.70 -4.06 -5.63
CA ILE A 49 -1.75 -3.25 -5.02
C ILE A 49 -3.00 -3.16 -5.89
N LYS A 50 -2.85 -3.06 -7.22
CA LYS A 50 -3.99 -3.08 -8.15
C LYS A 50 -4.71 -4.42 -8.11
N GLU A 51 -3.99 -5.53 -8.02
CA GLU A 51 -4.60 -6.86 -7.86
C GLU A 51 -5.32 -6.98 -6.52
N TRP A 52 -4.66 -6.57 -5.43
CA TRP A 52 -5.27 -6.54 -4.10
C TRP A 52 -6.52 -5.66 -4.06
N LEU A 53 -6.53 -4.50 -4.72
CA LEU A 53 -7.70 -3.62 -4.82
C LEU A 53 -8.86 -4.24 -5.60
N LYS A 54 -8.60 -5.16 -6.53
CA LYS A 54 -9.67 -5.93 -7.22
C LYS A 54 -10.30 -6.97 -6.30
N GLU A 55 -9.52 -7.54 -5.39
CA GLU A 55 -9.99 -8.53 -4.41
C GLU A 55 -10.63 -7.89 -3.17
N TYR A 56 -10.20 -6.66 -2.82
CA TYR A 56 -10.75 -5.88 -1.73
C TYR A 56 -12.20 -5.46 -2.06
N PRO A 57 -13.16 -5.66 -1.14
CA PRO A 57 -14.49 -6.11 -1.51
C PRO A 57 -15.25 -5.12 -2.39
N LYS A 58 -15.71 -5.67 -3.53
CA LYS A 58 -17.09 -5.51 -4.00
C LYS A 58 -18.01 -5.52 -2.77
N ARG A 59 -18.48 -4.34 -2.37
CA ARG A 59 -19.56 -4.19 -1.40
C ARG A 59 -20.85 -3.98 -2.17
#